data_AF-A0A4V5TNM2-F1
#
_entry.id   AF-A0A4V5TNM2-F1
#
_cell.length_a   1.000
_cell.length_b   1.000
_cell.length_c   1.000
_cell.angle_alpha   90.00
_cell.angle_beta   90.00
_cell.angle_gamma   90.00
#
_symmetry.space_group_name_H-M   'P 1'
#
loop_
_entity.id
_entity.type
_entity.pdbx_description
1 polymer ?
#
loop_
_entity_poly.entity_id
_entity_poly.type
_entity_poly.pdbx_seq_one_letter_code
_entity_poly.pdbx_strand_id
1 'polypeptide(L)'
;MKLLFLLFPLLLIAGSPFESKRHSFDMSAYETKKSELNVMAGNNSKIKCRYVCDKKVYKEQKISDALEFYKNSREYSFSKD
;
A
#
# COMPACT_ATOMS: atom_id res chain seq x y z
N MET A 1 45.03 -1.22 15.04
CA MET A 1 43.79 -2.02 15.17
C MET A 1 42.61 -1.29 15.84
N LYS A 2 42.81 -0.20 16.60
CA LYS A 2 41.69 0.58 17.18
C LYS A 2 40.89 1.43 16.17
N LEU A 3 41.50 1.86 15.05
CA LEU A 3 40.81 2.67 14.04
C LEU A 3 39.74 1.90 13.25
N LEU A 4 39.90 0.58 13.08
CA LEU A 4 38.98 -0.24 12.29
C LEU A 4 37.60 -0.38 12.96
N PHE A 5 37.54 -0.35 14.29
CA PHE A 5 36.28 -0.42 15.04
C PHE A 5 35.50 0.89 15.02
N LEU A 6 36.14 2.03 14.76
CA LEU A 6 35.48 3.35 14.72
C LEU A 6 34.66 3.56 13.44
N LEU A 7 34.95 2.82 12.36
CA LEU A 7 34.24 2.92 11.07
C LEU A 7 33.10 1.89 10.92
N PHE A 8 32.99 0.93 11.84
CA PHE A 8 31.94 -0.09 11.83
C PHE A 8 30.51 0.45 11.95
N PRO A 9 30.22 1.52 12.74
CA PRO A 9 28.86 2.05 12.84
C PRO A 9 28.36 2.72 11.54
N LEU A 10 29.27 3.20 10.69
CA LEU A 10 28.90 3.83 9.40
C LEU A 10 28.33 2.82 8.40
N LEU A 11 28.66 1.52 8.55
CA LEU A 11 28.16 0.46 7.66
C LEU A 11 26.72 0.05 7.98
N LEU A 12 26.17 0.46 9.13
CA LEU A 12 24.80 0.15 9.56
C LEU A 12 23.76 1.14 9.03
N ILE A 13 24.16 2.20 8.33
CA ILE A 13 23.25 3.19 7.71
C ILE A 13 23.00 2.86 6.22
N ALA A 14 23.14 1.60 5.82
CA ALA A 14 22.74 1.16 4.50
C ALA A 14 21.20 1.15 4.42
N GLY A 15 20.62 2.19 3.81
CA GLY A 15 19.20 2.22 3.47
C GLY A 15 18.86 0.98 2.67
N SER A 16 18.01 0.12 3.23
CA SER A 16 17.67 -1.15 2.58
C SER A 16 16.95 -0.85 1.26
N PRO A 17 17.21 -1.60 0.17
CA PRO A 17 16.41 -1.49 -1.06
C PRO A 17 14.94 -1.89 -0.84
N PHE A 18 14.63 -2.47 0.33
CA PHE A 18 13.31 -2.86 0.80
C PHE A 18 12.56 -1.76 1.55
N GLU A 19 13.15 -0.57 1.69
CA GLU A 19 12.44 0.62 2.14
C GLU A 19 11.55 1.11 0.99
N SER A 20 10.59 0.25 0.61
CA SER A 20 9.50 0.61 -0.29
C SER A 20 8.93 1.92 0.22
N LYS A 21 8.93 2.95 -0.63
CA LYS A 21 8.10 4.12 -0.40
C LYS A 21 6.76 3.57 0.03
N ARG A 22 6.33 3.88 1.25
CA ARG A 22 4.94 3.69 1.66
C ARG A 22 4.16 4.47 0.62
N HIS A 23 3.71 3.81 -0.43
CA HIS A 23 2.78 4.37 -1.38
C HIS A 23 1.53 4.59 -0.53
N SER A 24 1.41 5.80 0.03
CA SER A 24 0.18 6.28 0.61
C SER A 24 -0.85 6.05 -0.48
N PHE A 25 -1.77 5.12 -0.25
CA PHE A 25 -2.81 4.81 -1.21
C PHE A 25 -3.42 6.12 -1.67
N ASP A 26 -3.34 6.39 -2.97
CA ASP A 26 -3.93 7.59 -3.52
C ASP A 26 -5.44 7.41 -3.51
N MET A 27 -6.04 7.82 -2.39
CA MET A 27 -7.47 7.79 -2.17
C MET A 27 -8.13 9.05 -2.73
N SER A 28 -7.40 9.93 -3.44
CA SER A 28 -7.92 11.21 -3.94
C SER A 28 -9.11 11.05 -4.86
N ALA A 29 -9.18 9.96 -5.64
CA ALA A 29 -10.34 9.62 -6.47
C ALA A 29 -11.63 9.42 -5.65
N TYR A 30 -11.49 9.11 -4.35
CA TYR A 30 -12.57 8.94 -3.39
C TYR A 30 -12.71 10.15 -2.43
N GLU A 31 -11.79 11.10 -2.47
CA GLU A 31 -11.86 12.36 -1.71
C GLU A 31 -12.75 13.35 -2.46
N THR A 32 -14.05 13.26 -2.20
CA THR A 32 -15.03 14.20 -2.75
C THR A 32 -14.92 15.54 -2.02
N LYS A 33 -14.86 16.66 -2.77
CA LYS A 33 -15.00 18.01 -2.17
C LYS A 33 -16.28 18.05 -1.34
N LYS A 34 -16.17 18.41 -0.05
CA LYS A 34 -17.32 18.55 0.86
C LYS A 34 -18.22 19.69 0.37
N SER A 35 -19.35 19.33 -0.24
CA SER A 35 -20.50 20.21 -0.47
C SER A 35 -21.70 19.64 0.31
N GLU A 36 -22.68 20.47 0.67
CA GLU A 36 -23.88 20.00 1.38
C GLU A 36 -24.59 18.85 0.63
N LEU A 37 -24.71 18.97 -0.69
CA LEU A 37 -25.30 17.94 -1.55
C LEU A 37 -24.52 16.62 -1.50
N ASN A 38 -23.19 16.67 -1.45
CA ASN A 38 -22.35 15.47 -1.35
C ASN A 38 -22.45 14.82 0.04
N VAL A 39 -22.63 15.61 1.10
CA VAL A 39 -22.87 15.08 2.46
C VAL A 39 -24.24 14.40 2.53
N MET A 40 -25.29 15.02 1.95
CA MET A 40 -26.62 14.41 1.87
C MET A 40 -26.61 13.13 1.03
N ALA A 41 -25.92 13.14 -0.12
CA ALA A 41 -25.76 11.96 -0.97
C ALA A 41 -24.93 10.85 -0.28
N GLY A 42 -23.88 11.20 0.47
CA GLY A 42 -23.06 10.25 1.23
C GLY A 42 -23.80 9.59 2.41
N ASN A 43 -24.82 10.27 2.94
CA ASN A 43 -25.69 9.73 3.99
C ASN A 43 -26.81 8.83 3.44
N ASN A 44 -27.02 8.79 2.12
CA ASN A 44 -27.93 7.85 1.50
C ASN A 44 -27.38 6.42 1.62
N SER A 45 -28.14 5.52 2.24
CA SER A 45 -27.71 4.13 2.52
C SER A 45 -27.27 3.38 1.26
N LYS A 46 -27.95 3.58 0.13
CA LYS A 46 -27.63 2.91 -1.14
C LYS A 46 -26.29 3.39 -1.70
N ILE A 47 -26.01 4.69 -1.64
CA ILE A 47 -24.76 5.30 -2.11
C ILE A 47 -23.60 4.90 -1.21
N LYS A 48 -23.80 4.95 0.12
CA LYS A 48 -22.80 4.52 1.09
C LYS A 48 -22.41 3.05 0.92
N CYS A 49 -23.39 2.17 0.75
CA CYS A 49 -23.14 0.75 0.49
C CYS A 49 -22.34 0.55 -0.80
N ARG A 50 -22.69 1.24 -1.89
CA ARG A 50 -21.95 1.17 -3.15
C ARG A 50 -20.49 1.60 -2.97
N TYR A 51 -20.24 2.72 -2.31
CA TYR A 51 -18.90 3.22 -2.01
C TYR A 51 -18.06 2.20 -1.22
N VAL A 52 -18.63 1.60 -0.18
CA VAL A 52 -17.94 0.58 0.63
C VAL A 52 -17.64 -0.67 -0.20
N CYS A 53 -18.59 -1.12 -1.02
CA CYS A 53 -18.41 -2.26 -1.92
C CYS A 53 -17.31 -1.99 -2.96
N ASP A 54 -17.34 -0.84 -3.63
CA ASP A 54 -16.36 -0.50 -4.67
C ASP A 54 -14.95 -0.40 -4.07
N LYS A 55 -14.82 0.17 -2.87
CA LYS A 55 -13.55 0.19 -2.13
C LYS A 55 -13.05 -1.20 -1.75
N LYS A 56 -13.95 -2.15 -1.46
CA LYS A 56 -13.60 -3.55 -1.19
C LYS A 56 -13.10 -4.24 -2.46
N VAL A 57 -13.83 -4.11 -3.56
CA VAL A 57 -13.46 -4.69 -4.87
C VAL A 57 -12.11 -4.15 -5.32
N TYR A 58 -11.88 -2.83 -5.21
CA TYR A 58 -10.58 -2.22 -5.56
C TYR A 58 -9.42 -2.81 -4.76
N LYS A 59 -9.61 -3.06 -3.46
CA LYS A 59 -8.60 -3.72 -2.62
C LYS A 59 -8.35 -5.17 -3.05
N GLU A 60 -9.41 -5.93 -3.32
CA GLU A 60 -9.31 -7.32 -3.78
C GLU A 60 -8.55 -7.42 -5.11
N GLN A 61 -8.84 -6.52 -6.05
CA GLN A 61 -8.12 -6.44 -7.33
C GLN A 61 -6.63 -6.18 -7.11
N LYS A 62 -6.25 -5.20 -6.28
CA LYS A 62 -4.83 -4.93 -5.99
C LYS A 62 -4.11 -6.07 -5.29
N ILE A 63 -4.79 -6.80 -4.41
CA ILE A 63 -4.24 -8.01 -3.79
C ILE A 63 -4.04 -9.09 -4.86
N SER A 64 -5.00 -9.27 -5.77
CA SER A 64 -4.88 -10.21 -6.89
C SER A 64 -3.69 -9.85 -7.79
N ASP A 65 -3.57 -8.58 -8.18
CA ASP A 65 -2.45 -8.08 -8.99
C ASP A 65 -1.10 -8.33 -8.30
N ALA A 66 -1.03 -8.08 -6.99
CA ALA A 66 0.18 -8.33 -6.21
C ALA A 66 0.53 -9.83 -6.15
N LEU A 67 -0.46 -10.69 -5.89
CA LEU A 67 -0.26 -12.14 -5.89
C LEU A 67 0.20 -12.66 -7.25
N GLU A 68 -0.36 -12.14 -8.33
CA GLU A 68 0.05 -12.49 -9.70
C GLU A 68 1.49 -12.05 -9.99
N PHE A 69 1.86 -10.83 -9.59
CA PHE A 69 3.24 -10.34 -9.68
C PHE A 69 4.23 -11.29 -9.00
N TYR A 70 3.97 -11.66 -7.73
CA TYR A 70 4.88 -12.52 -6.98
C TYR A 70 4.94 -13.95 -7.52
N LYS A 71 3.81 -14.52 -7.97
CA LYS A 71 3.79 -15.85 -8.62
C LYS A 71 4.66 -15.91 -9.88
N ASN A 72 4.70 -14.83 -10.64
CA ASN A 72 5.44 -14.76 -11.90
C ASN A 72 6.87 -14.23 -11.76
N SER A 73 7.24 -13.75 -10.57
CA SER A 73 8.58 -13.26 -10.30
C SER A 73 9.57 -14.43 -10.15
N ARG A 74 10.76 -14.32 -10.76
CA ARG A 74 11.82 -15.33 -10.61
C ARG A 74 12.54 -15.27 -9.28
N GLU A 75 12.38 -14.15 -8.56
CA GLU A 75 13.12 -13.79 -7.35
C GLU A 75 12.37 -14.17 -6.06
N TYR A 76 11.05 -14.38 -6.13
CA TYR A 76 10.23 -14.75 -4.99
C TYR A 76 9.62 -16.14 -5.19
N SER A 77 9.89 -17.06 -4.27
CA SER A 77 9.23 -18.36 -4.19
C SER A 77 8.44 -18.46 -2.89
N PHE A 78 7.17 -18.83 -2.98
CA PHE A 78 6.38 -19.15 -1.79
C PHE A 78 6.79 -20.54 -1.27
N SER A 79 7.76 -20.62 -0.36
CA SER A 79 7.99 -21.85 0.40
C SER A 79 6.87 -22.00 1.43
N LYS A 80 6.22 -23.16 1.45
CA LYS A 80 5.38 -23.58 2.57
C LYS A 80 6.32 -24.24 3.57
N ASP A 81 6.53 -23.61 4.71
CA ASP A 81 6.94 -24.33 5.91
C ASP A 81 5.75 -25.16 6.42
#